data_AF-A0A2M4AQR8-F1
#
_entry.id   AF-A0A2M4AQR8-F1
#
_cell.length_a   1.000
_cell.length_b   1.000
_cell.length_c   1.000
_cell.angle_alpha   90.00
_cell.angle_beta   90.00
_cell.angle_gamma   90.00
#
_symmetry.space_group_name_H-M   'P 1'
#
loop_
_entity.id
_entity.type
_entity.pdbx_description
1 polymer ?
#
loop_
_entity_poly.entity_id
_entity_poly.type
_entity_poly.pdbx_seq_one_letter_code
_entity_poly.pdbx_strand_id
1 'polypeptide(L)'
;MESTQPTGKLLLGFRQIAQEKLQHVFYSIPSEKDLIIEPALIKPLEHVCGASWLRKKGIDKIFKFDPKNPPPKRKQFVYFITSSLLTFKSVLDQISGYQSQTSSLMEPDIRTKQYHVLVFPFVLASFEQLLEEEGLHGIVELHNFQWDFLLLDDSILSLELPNVFADVFVRHDTTLLASIAQSIRIFNLVMGKPHLIFSLGENAEKILQMVQRTETNKRVGSTVCKTGESEPQSKEPAFATMLIVDRDRDYPACLLTSVVYSGLLVEIQTLNSGFLVVDGESNKIKTGKLAVLREDGTLAAKEPSQTGQEASSLRMSGAQDAIYLEHKYRHFSEVISMLSAQAKTLGLEGKAYSREMKLNEMKDYVTNKLPKVAAAKRELFKHLRLCETIVEEIGGNFEKHQMIEESILTNTNRKQIMNYIMELLSSDAHRYNTLRLMCLYHVTIGLVPEDMTKLMAGYLNAFGYGSLTVFHNLYQAKLFPDTTNLSKAKILSQISIPTLKTPFQLEANKLKQLPTDATTTVEATSSGNAGQR
;
A
#
# COMPACT_ATOMS: atom_id res chain seq x y z
N MET A 1 27.22 17.08 -2.33
CA MET A 1 26.65 18.25 -3.02
C MET A 1 25.15 18.02 -3.12
N GLU A 2 24.41 18.55 -2.15
CA GLU A 2 22.94 18.44 -2.10
C GLU A 2 22.33 19.41 -3.10
N SER A 3 21.98 18.92 -4.28
CA SER A 3 20.91 19.54 -5.06
C SER A 3 19.59 19.03 -4.51
N THR A 4 19.09 19.58 -3.41
CA THR A 4 17.66 19.47 -3.11
C THR A 4 16.93 20.18 -4.24
N GLN A 5 16.47 19.42 -5.23
CA GLN A 5 15.71 19.96 -6.35
C GLN A 5 14.50 20.75 -5.80
N PRO A 6 14.11 21.87 -6.45
CA PRO A 6 12.94 22.69 -6.06
C PRO A 6 11.64 21.87 -5.91
N THR A 7 11.59 20.69 -6.54
CA THR A 7 10.55 19.66 -6.48
C THR A 7 10.24 19.20 -5.05
N GLY A 8 11.24 18.96 -4.20
CA GLY A 8 11.02 18.40 -2.85
C GLY A 8 10.22 19.31 -1.92
N LYS A 9 10.45 20.63 -2.01
CA LYS A 9 9.67 21.63 -1.25
C LYS A 9 8.22 21.72 -1.73
N LEU A 10 7.98 21.56 -3.03
CA LEU A 10 6.62 21.56 -3.60
C LEU A 10 5.82 20.35 -3.13
N LEU A 11 6.45 19.18 -3.01
CA LEU A 11 5.79 17.97 -2.52
C LEU A 11 5.29 18.11 -1.07
N LEU A 12 6.00 18.86 -0.23
CA LEU A 12 5.54 19.18 1.13
C LEU A 12 4.27 20.05 1.14
N GLY A 13 3.97 20.74 0.04
CA GLY A 13 2.76 21.55 -0.12
C GLY A 13 1.46 20.73 -0.06
N PHE A 14 1.47 19.45 -0.49
CA PHE A 14 0.28 18.59 -0.40
C PHE A 14 -0.18 18.40 1.05
N ARG A 15 0.78 18.26 1.99
CA ARG A 15 0.46 18.19 3.42
C ARG A 15 -0.23 19.45 3.92
N GLN A 16 0.22 20.63 3.48
CA GLN A 16 -0.39 21.90 3.86
C GLN A 16 -1.81 22.05 3.31
N ILE A 17 -2.04 21.63 2.06
CA ILE A 17 -3.38 21.61 1.45
C ILE A 17 -4.32 20.70 2.25
N ALA A 18 -3.87 19.50 2.62
CA ALA A 18 -4.65 18.58 3.45
C ALA A 18 -4.97 19.17 4.84
N GLN A 19 -3.97 19.80 5.48
CA GLN A 19 -4.16 20.49 6.75
C GLN A 19 -5.16 21.63 6.67
N GLU A 20 -5.13 22.44 5.60
CA GLU A 20 -6.05 23.57 5.42
C GLU A 20 -7.48 23.08 5.20
N LYS A 21 -7.68 22.04 4.39
CA LYS A 21 -8.99 21.40 4.20
C LYS A 21 -9.56 20.88 5.52
N LEU A 22 -8.73 20.19 6.31
CA LEU A 22 -9.15 19.63 7.60
C LEU A 22 -9.47 20.73 8.61
N GLN A 23 -8.62 21.75 8.65
CA GLN A 23 -8.77 22.92 9.50
C GLN A 23 -10.07 23.67 9.20
N HIS A 24 -10.43 23.83 7.92
CA HIS A 24 -11.68 24.47 7.52
C HIS A 24 -12.91 23.76 8.12
N VAL A 25 -12.94 22.42 8.07
CA VAL A 25 -14.01 21.64 8.71
C VAL A 25 -14.00 21.80 10.23
N PHE A 26 -12.82 21.80 10.85
CA PHE A 26 -12.78 22.02 12.29
C PHE A 26 -13.23 23.42 12.68
N TYR A 27 -12.96 24.46 11.89
CA TYR A 27 -13.42 25.82 12.21
C TYR A 27 -14.92 26.02 11.99
N SER A 28 -15.58 25.24 11.14
CA SER A 28 -17.05 25.25 11.05
C SER A 28 -17.73 24.62 12.28
N ILE A 29 -16.97 23.99 13.18
CA ILE A 29 -17.45 23.34 14.41
C ILE A 29 -16.90 24.14 15.61
N PRO A 30 -17.61 25.16 16.12
CA PRO A 30 -17.03 26.18 17.00
C PRO A 30 -16.75 25.72 18.43
N SER A 31 -17.38 24.65 18.91
CA SER A 31 -17.24 24.19 20.29
C SER A 31 -16.06 23.22 20.47
N GLU A 32 -15.67 23.00 21.73
CA GLU A 32 -14.75 21.90 22.07
C GLU A 32 -15.34 20.56 21.63
N LYS A 33 -14.51 19.74 20.99
CA LYS A 33 -14.96 18.50 20.35
C LYS A 33 -13.98 17.36 20.58
N ASP A 34 -14.53 16.16 20.60
CA ASP A 34 -13.76 14.92 20.61
C ASP A 34 -13.77 14.29 19.22
N LEU A 35 -12.62 13.78 18.80
CA LEU A 35 -12.42 13.17 17.48
C LEU A 35 -12.40 11.65 17.62
N ILE A 36 -13.25 10.95 16.86
CA ILE A 36 -13.36 9.50 16.86
C ILE A 36 -12.98 9.00 15.47
N ILE A 37 -11.87 8.26 15.35
CA ILE A 37 -11.25 7.96 14.05
C ILE A 37 -11.36 6.48 13.71
N GLU A 38 -11.83 6.16 12.51
CA GLU A 38 -11.77 4.81 11.97
C GLU A 38 -10.32 4.29 11.95
N PRO A 39 -10.04 3.07 12.46
CA PRO A 39 -8.68 2.56 12.61
C PRO A 39 -7.82 2.65 11.34
N ALA A 40 -8.41 2.40 10.17
CA ALA A 40 -7.73 2.42 8.88
C ALA A 40 -7.23 3.83 8.49
N LEU A 41 -7.82 4.90 9.02
CA LEU A 41 -7.48 6.28 8.68
C LEU A 41 -6.41 6.88 9.60
N ILE A 42 -6.11 6.26 10.74
CA ILE A 42 -5.19 6.82 11.75
C ILE A 42 -3.78 6.97 11.18
N LYS A 43 -3.22 5.91 10.58
CA LYS A 43 -1.86 5.93 10.02
C LYS A 43 -1.69 6.84 8.80
N PRO A 44 -2.63 6.88 7.84
CA PRO A 44 -2.63 7.92 6.80
C PRO A 44 -2.66 9.34 7.40
N LEU A 45 -3.52 9.57 8.40
CA LEU A 45 -3.69 10.89 9.01
C LEU A 45 -2.42 11.39 9.72
N GLU A 46 -1.58 10.50 10.27
CA GLU A 46 -0.28 10.86 10.87
C GLU A 46 0.66 11.58 9.89
N HIS A 47 0.53 11.36 8.57
CA HIS A 47 1.27 12.10 7.53
C HIS A 47 0.75 13.53 7.34
N VAL A 48 -0.52 13.77 7.66
CA VAL A 48 -1.15 15.09 7.60
C VAL A 48 -0.87 15.84 8.89
N CYS A 49 -1.28 15.30 10.04
CA CYS A 49 -1.21 15.96 11.33
C CYS A 49 -1.02 14.98 12.51
N GLY A 50 -0.29 15.42 13.53
CA GLY A 50 -0.16 14.68 14.80
C GLY A 50 -1.14 15.17 15.87
N ALA A 51 -1.21 14.45 17.00
CA ALA A 51 -2.09 14.79 18.12
C ALA A 51 -1.91 16.22 18.66
N SER A 52 -0.67 16.73 18.66
CA SER A 52 -0.38 18.12 19.06
C SER A 52 -1.00 19.17 18.14
N TRP A 53 -1.06 18.89 16.84
CA TRP A 53 -1.72 19.76 15.86
C TRP A 53 -3.24 19.72 16.05
N LEU A 54 -3.82 18.53 16.22
CA LEU A 54 -5.26 18.36 16.46
C LEU A 54 -5.72 19.13 17.72
N ARG A 55 -4.97 19.03 18.82
CA ARG A 55 -5.27 19.78 20.05
C ARG A 55 -5.28 21.29 19.85
N LYS A 56 -4.33 21.82 19.06
CA LYS A 56 -4.30 23.26 18.70
C LYS A 56 -5.50 23.69 17.85
N LYS A 57 -6.22 22.76 17.22
CA LYS A 57 -7.43 23.02 16.43
C LYS A 57 -8.73 22.74 17.20
N GLY A 58 -8.66 22.63 18.53
CA GLY A 58 -9.83 22.49 19.40
C GLY A 58 -10.32 21.06 19.61
N ILE A 59 -9.51 20.05 19.26
CA ILE A 59 -9.78 18.65 19.61
C ILE A 59 -9.29 18.40 21.05
N ASP A 60 -10.19 18.02 21.96
CA ASP A 60 -9.81 17.66 23.34
C ASP A 60 -9.27 16.23 23.40
N LYS A 61 -10.14 15.25 23.09
CA LYS A 61 -9.76 13.83 23.09
C LYS A 61 -9.83 13.22 21.71
N ILE A 62 -8.98 12.21 21.51
CA ILE A 62 -8.93 11.41 20.29
C ILE A 62 -9.21 9.96 20.69
N PHE A 63 -10.22 9.37 20.07
CA PHE A 63 -10.62 7.98 20.29
C PHE A 63 -10.50 7.20 18.98
N LYS A 64 -10.24 5.91 19.12
CA LYS A 64 -10.38 4.95 18.02
C LYS A 64 -11.86 4.58 17.90
N PHE A 65 -12.41 4.62 16.69
CA PHE A 65 -13.76 4.14 16.44
C PHE A 65 -13.81 2.63 16.68
N ASP A 66 -14.69 2.24 17.59
CA ASP A 66 -15.01 0.85 17.91
C ASP A 66 -16.54 0.76 18.04
N PRO A 67 -17.25 0.07 17.12
CA PRO A 67 -18.69 -0.11 17.18
C PRO A 67 -19.18 -0.68 18.52
N LYS A 68 -18.39 -1.54 19.16
CA LYS A 68 -18.78 -2.27 20.38
C LYS A 68 -18.51 -1.48 21.65
N ASN A 69 -17.48 -0.66 21.67
CA ASN A 69 -17.02 0.09 22.85
C ASN A 69 -17.06 1.60 22.61
N PRO A 70 -18.26 2.21 22.58
CA PRO A 70 -18.41 3.65 22.34
C PRO A 70 -17.77 4.49 23.47
N PRO A 71 -17.07 5.60 23.16
CA PRO A 71 -16.51 6.49 24.17
C PRO A 71 -17.62 7.20 24.97
N PRO A 72 -17.36 7.67 26.21
CA PRO A 72 -18.36 8.42 26.96
C PRO A 72 -18.65 9.77 26.31
N LYS A 73 -19.93 10.08 26.05
CA LYS A 73 -20.34 11.37 25.46
C LYS A 73 -20.19 12.51 26.46
N ARG A 74 -19.35 13.48 26.13
CA ARG A 74 -19.11 14.67 26.97
C ARG A 74 -19.25 15.99 26.21
N LYS A 75 -18.98 15.97 24.91
CA LYS A 75 -18.81 17.14 24.03
C LYS A 75 -19.41 16.84 22.65
N GLN A 76 -19.26 17.78 21.71
CA GLN A 76 -19.52 17.48 20.30
C GLN A 76 -18.60 16.36 19.82
N PHE A 77 -19.15 15.44 19.05
CA PHE A 77 -18.39 14.35 18.46
C PHE A 77 -18.16 14.60 16.98
N VAL A 78 -16.92 14.43 16.56
CA VAL A 78 -16.52 14.40 15.16
C VAL A 78 -16.06 12.98 14.86
N TYR A 79 -16.86 12.23 14.13
CA TYR A 79 -16.47 10.93 13.60
C TYR A 79 -15.67 11.16 12.32
N PHE A 80 -14.54 10.47 12.16
CA PHE A 80 -13.78 10.44 10.92
C PHE A 80 -13.75 9.02 10.37
N ILE A 81 -14.52 8.79 9.30
CA ILE A 81 -14.78 7.46 8.74
C ILE A 81 -14.57 7.44 7.22
N THR A 82 -14.40 6.24 6.68
CA THR A 82 -14.41 5.97 5.25
C THR A 82 -15.82 6.08 4.68
N SER A 83 -15.93 6.26 3.37
CA SER A 83 -17.17 6.22 2.58
C SER A 83 -17.73 4.79 2.50
N SER A 84 -18.04 4.19 3.65
CA SER A 84 -18.55 2.84 3.82
C SER A 84 -19.91 2.90 4.50
N LEU A 85 -20.94 2.38 3.82
CA LEU A 85 -22.31 2.38 4.35
C LEU A 85 -22.42 1.58 5.66
N LEU A 86 -21.68 0.48 5.79
CA LEU A 86 -21.67 -0.35 7.00
C LEU A 86 -21.04 0.39 8.20
N THR A 87 -19.91 1.06 7.95
CA THR A 87 -19.23 1.86 8.98
C THR A 87 -20.12 3.01 9.40
N PHE A 88 -20.74 3.69 8.44
CA PHE A 88 -21.65 4.80 8.71
C PHE A 88 -22.88 4.35 9.49
N LYS A 89 -23.53 3.24 9.14
CA LYS A 89 -24.62 2.66 9.92
C LYS A 89 -24.20 2.39 11.37
N SER A 90 -23.00 1.85 11.59
CA SER A 90 -22.47 1.62 12.94
C SER A 90 -22.27 2.93 13.73
N VAL A 91 -21.88 4.02 13.05
CA VAL A 91 -21.82 5.36 13.66
C VAL A 91 -23.22 5.83 14.06
N LEU A 92 -24.21 5.68 13.18
CA LEU A 92 -25.60 6.05 13.46
C LEU A 92 -26.18 5.26 14.65
N ASP A 93 -25.91 3.95 14.72
CA ASP A 93 -26.32 3.11 15.85
C ASP A 93 -25.76 3.61 17.19
N GLN A 94 -24.48 4.03 17.21
CA GLN A 94 -23.88 4.64 18.40
C GLN A 94 -24.56 5.96 18.78
N ILE A 95 -24.83 6.81 17.79
CA ILE A 95 -25.49 8.11 17.99
C ILE A 95 -26.89 7.92 18.59
N SER A 96 -27.68 7.01 18.02
CA SER A 96 -28.99 6.62 18.55
C SER A 96 -28.90 6.05 19.96
N GLY A 97 -27.86 5.24 20.23
CA GLY A 97 -27.54 4.74 21.56
C GLY A 97 -27.36 5.86 22.59
N TYR A 98 -26.57 6.89 22.27
CA TYR A 98 -26.42 8.04 23.16
C TYR A 98 -27.70 8.86 23.35
N GLN A 99 -28.50 9.01 22.29
CA GLN A 99 -29.77 9.74 22.39
C GLN A 99 -30.75 9.05 23.32
N SER A 100 -30.85 7.71 23.25
CA SER A 100 -31.72 6.94 24.15
C SER A 100 -31.28 7.01 25.62
N GLN A 101 -29.99 7.21 25.89
CA GLN A 101 -29.44 7.35 27.25
C GLN A 101 -29.53 8.78 27.80
N THR A 102 -29.60 9.79 26.92
CA THR A 102 -29.56 11.22 27.29
C THR A 102 -30.96 11.83 27.29
N SER A 103 -31.93 11.15 27.91
CA SER A 103 -33.34 11.56 28.04
C SER A 103 -33.53 12.78 28.97
N SER A 104 -32.83 13.90 28.72
CA SER A 104 -32.90 15.11 29.56
C SER A 104 -33.20 16.37 28.73
N LEU A 105 -34.46 16.83 28.84
CA LEU A 105 -35.02 18.20 28.94
C LEU A 105 -34.49 19.39 28.10
N MET A 106 -33.42 19.27 27.30
CA MET A 106 -33.02 20.31 26.36
C MET A 106 -33.39 19.89 24.95
N GLU A 107 -34.28 20.66 24.31
CA GLU A 107 -34.43 20.59 22.87
C GLU A 107 -33.03 20.76 22.23
N PRO A 108 -32.64 19.89 21.29
CA PRO A 108 -31.40 20.09 20.57
C PRO A 108 -31.47 21.45 19.88
N ASP A 109 -30.56 22.38 20.21
CA ASP A 109 -30.46 23.65 19.48
C ASP A 109 -30.14 23.31 18.03
N ILE A 110 -31.13 23.45 17.15
CA ILE A 110 -31.05 23.12 15.72
C ILE A 110 -29.87 23.85 15.07
N ARG A 111 -29.43 24.97 15.65
CA ARG A 111 -28.32 25.82 15.19
C ARG A 111 -26.93 25.24 15.48
N THR A 112 -26.79 24.31 16.43
CA THR A 112 -25.50 23.65 16.72
C THR A 112 -25.67 22.13 16.76
N LYS A 113 -25.34 21.46 15.66
CA LYS A 113 -25.34 19.99 15.59
C LYS A 113 -24.38 19.42 16.64
N GLN A 114 -24.77 18.31 17.29
CA GLN A 114 -23.95 17.67 18.31
C GLN A 114 -23.00 16.61 17.73
N TYR A 115 -23.32 16.12 16.54
CA TYR A 115 -22.60 15.06 15.87
C TYR A 115 -22.23 15.50 14.46
N HIS A 116 -20.96 15.35 14.12
CA HIS A 116 -20.43 15.63 12.80
C HIS A 116 -19.72 14.38 12.29
N VAL A 117 -19.87 14.07 11.01
CA VAL A 117 -19.22 12.93 10.37
C VAL A 117 -18.40 13.43 9.20
N LEU A 118 -17.10 13.41 9.39
CA LEU A 118 -16.10 13.64 8.37
C LEU A 118 -15.94 12.35 7.55
N VAL A 119 -16.25 12.40 6.26
CA VAL A 119 -16.24 11.22 5.38
C VAL A 119 -15.09 11.31 4.39
N PHE A 120 -14.24 10.28 4.40
CA PHE A 120 -13.13 10.11 3.48
C PHE A 120 -13.44 9.06 2.39
N PRO A 121 -13.20 9.35 1.10
CA PRO A 121 -12.82 10.65 0.53
C PRO A 121 -13.99 11.64 0.37
N PHE A 122 -15.22 11.16 0.27
CA PHE A 122 -16.42 11.97 0.08
C PHE A 122 -17.67 11.27 0.62
N VAL A 123 -18.69 12.06 0.91
CA VAL A 123 -20.02 11.64 1.34
C VAL A 123 -20.73 10.96 0.17
N LEU A 124 -21.18 9.72 0.36
CA LEU A 124 -22.00 9.02 -0.62
C LEU A 124 -23.43 9.56 -0.58
N ALA A 125 -24.10 9.62 -1.74
CA ALA A 125 -25.50 10.05 -1.80
C ALA A 125 -26.43 9.20 -0.91
N SER A 126 -26.12 7.90 -0.76
CA SER A 126 -26.86 6.99 0.11
C SER A 126 -26.74 7.32 1.61
N PHE A 127 -25.78 8.14 2.03
CA PHE A 127 -25.65 8.53 3.44
C PHE A 127 -26.77 9.47 3.86
N GLU A 128 -27.20 10.38 2.98
CA GLU A 128 -28.33 11.28 3.26
C GLU A 128 -29.63 10.50 3.43
N GLN A 129 -29.88 9.52 2.55
CA GLN A 129 -31.02 8.63 2.66
C GLN A 129 -31.00 7.82 3.97
N LEU A 130 -29.84 7.26 4.33
CA LEU A 130 -29.73 6.49 5.58
C LEU A 130 -29.92 7.38 6.82
N LEU A 131 -29.47 8.64 6.79
CA LEU A 131 -29.74 9.59 7.88
C LEU A 131 -31.24 9.85 8.07
N GLU A 132 -31.97 10.00 6.97
CA GLU A 132 -33.41 10.20 7.00
C GLU A 132 -34.14 8.96 7.53
N GLU A 133 -33.78 7.77 7.05
CA GLU A 133 -34.35 6.49 7.48
C GLU A 133 -34.14 6.23 8.98
N GLU A 134 -32.97 6.60 9.52
CA GLU A 134 -32.65 6.46 10.95
C GLU A 134 -33.21 7.61 11.82
N GLY A 135 -33.89 8.60 11.23
CA GLY A 135 -34.44 9.75 11.94
C GLY A 135 -33.36 10.69 12.52
N LEU A 136 -32.13 10.61 12.00
CA LEU A 136 -30.98 11.41 12.43
C LEU A 136 -30.70 12.60 11.50
N HIS A 137 -31.52 12.79 10.47
CA HIS A 137 -31.48 13.96 9.60
C HIS A 137 -31.65 15.25 10.43
N GLY A 138 -30.76 16.22 10.20
CA GLY A 138 -30.74 17.46 10.97
C GLY A 138 -30.19 17.31 12.40
N ILE A 139 -29.74 16.13 12.85
CA ILE A 139 -28.98 15.93 14.09
C ILE A 139 -27.50 15.74 13.77
N VAL A 140 -27.23 15.00 12.70
CA VAL A 140 -25.89 14.72 12.20
C VAL A 140 -25.57 15.64 11.03
N GLU A 141 -24.36 16.19 11.00
CA GLU A 141 -23.85 16.95 9.86
C GLU A 141 -22.74 16.17 9.13
N LEU A 142 -22.86 16.05 7.81
CA LEU A 142 -21.89 15.34 6.98
C LEU A 142 -20.89 16.32 6.36
N HIS A 143 -19.61 15.96 6.39
CA HIS A 143 -18.51 16.77 5.88
C HIS A 143 -17.68 15.96 4.89
N ASN A 144 -17.47 16.50 3.68
CA ASN A 144 -16.55 15.93 2.71
C ASN A 144 -15.10 16.23 3.08
N PHE A 145 -14.23 15.23 3.11
CA PHE A 145 -12.80 15.47 3.32
C PHE A 145 -11.92 14.45 2.61
N GLN A 146 -10.93 14.98 1.88
CA GLN A 146 -9.91 14.21 1.20
C GLN A 146 -8.56 14.93 1.32
N TRP A 147 -7.55 14.23 1.83
CA TRP A 147 -6.18 14.73 1.99
C TRP A 147 -5.36 14.73 0.69
N ASP A 148 -5.84 14.07 -0.37
CA ASP A 148 -5.15 13.87 -1.65
C ASP A 148 -3.85 13.08 -1.52
N PHE A 149 -2.71 13.65 -1.94
CA PHE A 149 -1.43 12.94 -1.95
C PHE A 149 -0.69 13.08 -0.62
N LEU A 150 -0.35 11.96 -0.02
CA LEU A 150 0.53 11.82 1.13
C LEU A 150 1.94 11.47 0.66
N LEU A 151 2.94 12.22 1.13
CA LEU A 151 4.34 11.94 0.86
C LEU A 151 4.86 10.86 1.81
N LEU A 152 4.99 9.64 1.31
CA LEU A 152 5.45 8.48 2.09
C LEU A 152 6.98 8.36 2.11
N ASP A 153 7.63 8.67 0.98
CA ASP A 153 9.09 8.71 0.80
C ASP A 153 9.43 9.80 -0.24
N ASP A 154 10.71 10.14 -0.43
CA ASP A 154 11.19 11.28 -1.26
C ASP A 154 10.62 11.34 -2.69
N SER A 155 10.13 10.23 -3.22
CA SER A 155 9.52 10.16 -4.55
C SER A 155 8.28 9.25 -4.60
N ILE A 156 7.65 9.00 -3.44
CA ILE A 156 6.47 8.15 -3.33
C ILE A 156 5.33 8.98 -2.74
N LEU A 157 4.35 9.28 -3.59
CA LEU A 157 3.08 9.85 -3.20
C LEU A 157 2.01 8.76 -3.22
N SER A 158 1.18 8.70 -2.18
CA SER A 158 0.05 7.78 -2.10
C SER A 158 -1.22 8.54 -1.78
N LEU A 159 -2.35 8.12 -2.35
CA LEU A 159 -3.66 8.63 -1.95
C LEU A 159 -4.16 7.94 -0.67
N GLU A 160 -3.61 6.78 -0.30
CA GLU A 160 -4.09 5.91 0.78
C GLU A 160 -5.63 5.71 0.73
N LEU A 161 -6.19 5.63 -0.48
CA LEU A 161 -7.61 5.32 -0.69
C LEU A 161 -7.84 3.83 -0.39
N PRO A 162 -8.76 3.48 0.53
CA PRO A 162 -9.02 2.09 0.86
C PRO A 162 -9.66 1.37 -0.33
N ASN A 163 -9.36 0.08 -0.46
CA ASN A 163 -10.05 -0.88 -1.34
C ASN A 163 -10.12 -0.59 -2.84
N VAL A 164 -9.42 0.43 -3.37
CA VAL A 164 -9.44 0.81 -4.81
C VAL A 164 -9.31 -0.39 -5.74
N PHE A 165 -8.41 -1.33 -5.44
CA PHE A 165 -8.24 -2.53 -6.27
C PHE A 165 -9.50 -3.41 -6.29
N ALA A 166 -10.05 -3.70 -5.12
CA ALA A 166 -11.24 -4.54 -4.98
C ALA A 166 -12.51 -3.86 -5.53
N ASP A 167 -12.66 -2.55 -5.33
CA ASP A 167 -13.75 -1.78 -5.92
C ASP A 167 -13.68 -1.81 -7.45
N VAL A 168 -12.58 -1.31 -8.02
CA VAL A 168 -12.48 -1.01 -9.44
C VAL A 168 -12.26 -2.25 -10.29
N PHE A 169 -11.41 -3.18 -9.86
CA PHE A 169 -11.00 -4.31 -10.69
C PHE A 169 -11.71 -5.62 -10.37
N VAL A 170 -12.31 -5.77 -9.17
CA VAL A 170 -13.07 -6.97 -8.80
C VAL A 170 -14.57 -6.72 -8.88
N ARG A 171 -15.06 -5.63 -8.26
CA ARG A 171 -16.49 -5.30 -8.23
C ARG A 171 -16.96 -4.43 -9.39
N HIS A 172 -16.02 -3.92 -10.19
CA HIS A 172 -16.27 -2.96 -11.29
C HIS A 172 -16.99 -1.69 -10.82
N ASP A 173 -16.81 -1.33 -9.55
CA ASP A 173 -17.28 -0.08 -8.96
C ASP A 173 -16.27 1.04 -9.22
N THR A 174 -16.68 2.02 -10.03
CA THR A 174 -15.83 3.13 -10.45
C THR A 174 -16.04 4.41 -9.62
N THR A 175 -16.80 4.34 -8.53
CA THR A 175 -17.14 5.48 -7.66
C THR A 175 -15.90 6.23 -7.18
N LEU A 176 -14.82 5.51 -6.82
CA LEU A 176 -13.57 6.10 -6.35
C LEU A 176 -12.74 6.81 -7.44
N LEU A 177 -13.00 6.59 -8.73
CA LEU A 177 -12.22 7.21 -9.81
C LEU A 177 -12.34 8.73 -9.80
N ALA A 178 -13.49 9.28 -9.39
CA ALA A 178 -13.69 10.72 -9.27
C ALA A 178 -12.77 11.35 -8.20
N SER A 179 -12.56 10.65 -7.09
CA SER A 179 -11.63 11.05 -6.03
C SER A 179 -10.17 11.05 -6.52
N ILE A 180 -9.78 10.02 -7.28
CA ILE A 180 -8.43 9.93 -7.89
C ILE A 180 -8.23 11.07 -8.91
N ALA A 181 -9.20 11.31 -9.79
CA ALA A 181 -9.15 12.39 -10.77
C ALA A 181 -9.02 13.76 -10.09
N GLN A 182 -9.76 14.00 -9.00
CA GLN A 182 -9.65 15.23 -8.23
C GLN A 182 -8.24 15.42 -7.64
N SER A 183 -7.62 14.38 -7.11
CA SER A 183 -6.24 14.46 -6.62
C SER A 183 -5.24 14.72 -7.72
N ILE A 184 -5.37 14.07 -8.89
CA ILE A 184 -4.51 14.36 -10.06
C ILE A 184 -4.65 15.81 -10.51
N ARG A 185 -5.88 16.36 -10.49
CA ARG A 185 -6.10 17.79 -10.77
C ARG A 185 -5.36 18.68 -9.77
N ILE A 186 -5.40 18.34 -8.48
CA ILE A 186 -4.67 19.08 -7.43
C ILE A 186 -3.16 18.95 -7.64
N PHE A 187 -2.69 17.78 -8.05
CA PHE A 187 -1.29 17.56 -8.42
C PHE A 187 -0.86 18.47 -9.58
N ASN A 188 -1.65 18.57 -10.65
CA ASN A 188 -1.38 19.50 -11.74
C ASN A 188 -1.36 20.97 -11.29
N LEU A 189 -2.19 21.37 -10.32
CA LEU A 189 -2.16 22.73 -9.77
C LEU A 189 -0.90 23.02 -8.98
N VAL A 190 -0.42 22.05 -8.19
CA VAL A 190 0.79 22.20 -7.36
C VAL A 190 2.06 22.12 -8.22
N MET A 191 2.12 21.14 -9.11
CA MET A 191 3.33 20.78 -9.85
C MET A 191 3.38 21.38 -11.26
N GLY A 192 2.31 22.02 -11.73
CA GLY A 192 2.14 22.44 -13.11
C GLY A 192 1.63 21.29 -14.00
N LYS A 193 0.91 21.62 -15.07
CA LYS A 193 0.36 20.64 -16.00
C LYS A 193 1.46 20.14 -16.94
N PRO A 194 1.71 18.83 -17.04
CA PRO A 194 2.77 18.30 -17.89
C PRO A 194 2.48 18.54 -19.37
N HIS A 195 3.55 18.55 -20.17
CA HIS A 195 3.45 18.71 -21.62
C HIS A 195 2.83 17.48 -22.30
N LEU A 196 3.13 16.29 -21.77
CA LEU A 196 2.65 15.01 -22.31
C LEU A 196 1.92 14.21 -21.23
N ILE A 197 0.78 13.64 -21.57
CA ILE A 197 0.02 12.73 -20.72
C ILE A 197 -0.33 11.50 -21.54
N PHE A 198 0.05 10.33 -21.04
CA PHE A 198 -0.33 9.05 -21.63
C PHE A 198 -1.16 8.24 -20.62
N SER A 199 -2.24 7.65 -21.10
CA SER A 199 -3.08 6.71 -20.37
C SER A 199 -2.89 5.30 -20.94
N LEU A 200 -2.84 4.29 -20.07
CA LEU A 200 -2.85 2.89 -20.44
C LEU A 200 -3.82 2.13 -19.53
N GLY A 201 -5.01 1.86 -20.04
CA GLY A 201 -6.08 1.25 -19.26
C GLY A 201 -7.40 1.98 -19.42
N GLU A 202 -8.49 1.29 -19.14
CA GLU A 202 -9.83 1.84 -19.27
C GLU A 202 -10.13 2.84 -18.14
N ASN A 203 -9.70 2.54 -16.92
CA ASN A 203 -9.92 3.41 -15.77
C ASN A 203 -8.96 4.61 -15.79
N ALA A 204 -7.71 4.41 -16.24
CA ALA A 204 -6.76 5.47 -16.53
C ALA A 204 -7.33 6.51 -17.52
N GLU A 205 -7.96 6.03 -18.60
CA GLU A 205 -8.61 6.89 -19.60
C GLU A 205 -9.83 7.64 -19.01
N LYS A 206 -10.67 6.94 -18.24
CA LYS A 206 -11.80 7.56 -17.50
C LYS A 206 -11.33 8.67 -16.57
N ILE A 207 -10.27 8.42 -15.79
CA ILE A 207 -9.66 9.40 -14.89
C ILE A 207 -9.18 10.63 -15.67
N LEU A 208 -8.47 10.42 -16.79
CA LEU A 208 -7.97 11.52 -17.62
C LEU A 208 -9.12 12.38 -18.16
N GLN A 209 -10.19 11.76 -18.64
CA GLN A 209 -11.38 12.47 -19.11
C GLN A 209 -12.06 13.28 -17.98
N MET A 210 -12.14 12.74 -16.76
CA MET A 210 -12.68 13.45 -15.60
C MET A 210 -11.83 14.68 -15.22
N VAL A 211 -10.50 14.55 -15.25
CA VAL A 211 -9.57 15.67 -15.02
C VAL A 211 -9.79 16.76 -16.07
N GLN A 212 -9.80 16.38 -17.35
CA GLN A 212 -9.99 17.30 -18.47
C GLN A 212 -11.31 18.05 -18.37
N ARG A 213 -12.42 17.35 -18.14
CA ARG A 213 -13.76 17.96 -17.99
C ARG A 213 -13.81 18.96 -16.83
N THR A 214 -13.17 18.62 -15.71
CA THR A 214 -13.15 19.49 -14.52
C THR A 214 -12.29 20.73 -14.75
N GLU A 215 -11.17 20.60 -15.47
CA GLU A 215 -10.30 21.72 -15.85
C GLU A 215 -10.95 22.64 -16.90
N THR A 216 -11.70 22.09 -17.87
CA THR A 216 -12.38 22.89 -18.90
C THR A 216 -13.61 23.61 -18.36
N ASN A 217 -14.45 22.94 -17.55
CA ASN A 217 -15.68 23.55 -17.01
C ASN A 217 -15.40 24.77 -16.11
N LYS A 218 -14.28 24.78 -15.38
CA LYS A 218 -13.87 25.94 -14.59
C LYS A 218 -13.50 27.17 -15.44
N ARG A 219 -13.05 26.97 -16.68
CA ARG A 219 -12.74 28.08 -17.59
C ARG A 219 -14.01 28.78 -18.09
N VAL A 220 -15.12 28.05 -18.24
CA VAL A 220 -16.41 28.58 -18.70
C VAL A 220 -17.16 29.34 -17.59
N GLY A 221 -16.96 28.99 -16.33
CA GLY A 221 -17.53 29.74 -15.18
C GLY A 221 -16.83 31.08 -14.88
N SER A 222 -15.67 31.32 -15.48
CA SER A 222 -14.85 32.53 -15.28
C SER A 222 -15.11 33.63 -16.32
N THR A 223 -16.08 33.46 -17.22
CA THR A 223 -16.34 34.43 -18.31
C THR A 223 -17.21 35.63 -17.90
N VAL A 224 -17.60 35.76 -16.63
CA VAL A 224 -18.51 36.85 -16.17
C VAL A 224 -17.81 37.88 -15.27
N CYS A 225 -16.51 37.78 -15.00
CA CYS A 225 -15.81 38.79 -14.19
C CYS A 225 -14.46 39.24 -14.78
N LYS A 226 -14.55 40.39 -15.47
CA LYS A 226 -13.61 41.54 -15.48
C LYS A 226 -12.27 41.44 -16.24
N THR A 227 -12.23 42.21 -17.34
CA THR A 227 -11.25 43.26 -17.65
C THR A 227 -9.82 43.11 -17.09
N GLY A 228 -8.86 42.82 -17.97
CA GLY A 228 -7.50 43.38 -17.89
C GLY A 228 -6.46 42.65 -17.05
N GLU A 229 -6.79 41.55 -16.37
CA GLU A 229 -5.76 40.72 -15.72
C GLU A 229 -5.23 39.70 -16.73
N SER A 230 -3.94 39.83 -17.02
CA SER A 230 -3.13 38.89 -17.82
C SER A 230 -3.47 37.45 -17.47
N GLU A 231 -3.65 36.60 -18.49
CA GLU A 231 -3.84 35.16 -18.35
C GLU A 231 -2.93 34.62 -17.23
N PRO A 232 -3.40 33.76 -16.31
CA PRO A 232 -2.52 33.15 -15.34
C PRO A 232 -1.43 32.42 -16.12
N GLN A 233 -0.21 32.94 -16.09
CA GLN A 233 0.96 32.34 -16.73
C GLN A 233 0.94 30.85 -16.37
N SER A 234 0.88 29.98 -17.38
CA SER A 234 0.93 28.55 -17.17
C SER A 234 2.22 28.25 -16.43
N LYS A 235 2.12 27.92 -15.13
CA LYS A 235 3.27 27.56 -14.31
C LYS A 235 4.07 26.48 -15.04
N GLU A 236 5.36 26.72 -15.26
CA GLU A 236 6.23 25.74 -15.89
C GLU A 236 6.17 24.43 -15.09
N PRO A 237 5.87 23.30 -15.74
CA PRO A 237 5.65 22.07 -15.01
C PRO A 237 6.96 21.53 -14.46
N ALA A 238 6.92 21.07 -13.21
CA ALA A 238 8.07 20.46 -12.53
C ALA A 238 8.47 19.10 -13.12
N PHE A 239 7.71 18.58 -14.08
CA PHE A 239 7.94 17.32 -14.76
C PHE A 239 7.36 17.36 -16.19
N ALA A 240 8.02 16.69 -17.13
CA ALA A 240 7.66 16.79 -18.55
C ALA A 240 6.45 15.92 -18.95
N THR A 241 6.33 14.74 -18.33
CA THR A 241 5.42 13.67 -18.79
C THR A 241 4.72 13.00 -17.62
N MET A 242 3.42 12.72 -17.77
CA MET A 242 2.63 11.86 -16.87
C MET A 242 2.24 10.57 -17.57
N LEU A 243 2.41 9.44 -16.88
CA LEU A 243 1.90 8.14 -17.29
C LEU A 243 0.84 7.70 -16.27
N ILE A 244 -0.38 7.43 -16.74
CA ILE A 244 -1.47 6.90 -15.91
C ILE A 244 -1.74 5.49 -16.38
N VAL A 245 -1.51 4.50 -15.52
CA VAL A 245 -1.57 3.08 -15.90
C VAL A 245 -2.49 2.32 -14.96
N ASP A 246 -3.43 1.57 -15.53
CA ASP A 246 -4.26 0.63 -14.76
C ASP A 246 -3.42 -0.55 -14.28
N ARG A 247 -3.68 -1.00 -13.04
CA ARG A 247 -2.93 -2.13 -12.47
C ARG A 247 -3.12 -3.42 -13.27
N ASP A 248 -4.29 -3.61 -13.89
CA ASP A 248 -4.61 -4.81 -14.68
C ASP A 248 -3.82 -4.96 -15.98
N ARG A 249 -2.99 -3.96 -16.32
CA ARG A 249 -2.14 -3.98 -17.53
C ARG A 249 -0.83 -4.72 -17.34
N ASP A 250 -0.39 -4.89 -16.09
CA ASP A 250 0.87 -5.57 -15.78
C ASP A 250 0.75 -6.27 -14.42
N TYR A 251 -0.06 -7.33 -14.36
CA TYR A 251 -0.09 -8.17 -13.17
C TYR A 251 1.21 -8.90 -12.86
N PRO A 252 1.98 -9.42 -13.85
CA PRO A 252 3.22 -10.15 -13.58
C PRO A 252 4.17 -9.40 -12.64
N ALA A 253 4.42 -8.10 -12.85
CA ALA A 253 5.31 -7.34 -11.98
C ALA A 253 4.88 -7.30 -10.50
N CYS A 254 3.58 -7.40 -10.19
CA CYS A 254 3.07 -7.44 -8.83
C CYS A 254 2.96 -8.85 -8.23
N LEU A 255 2.95 -9.88 -9.09
CA LEU A 255 2.79 -11.27 -8.66
C LEU A 255 4.16 -11.94 -8.44
N LEU A 256 5.23 -11.39 -9.00
CA LEU A 256 6.59 -11.88 -8.77
C LEU A 256 7.06 -11.54 -7.36
N THR A 257 7.79 -12.49 -6.76
CA THR A 257 8.46 -12.28 -5.48
C THR A 257 9.60 -11.28 -5.68
N SER A 258 9.61 -10.21 -4.89
CA SER A 258 10.66 -9.21 -4.99
C SER A 258 12.04 -9.76 -4.58
N VAL A 259 13.11 -9.20 -5.14
CA VAL A 259 14.51 -9.56 -4.83
C VAL A 259 15.27 -8.44 -4.13
N VAL A 260 14.67 -7.26 -4.08
CA VAL A 260 15.27 -6.08 -3.45
C VAL A 260 14.83 -5.96 -2.01
N TYR A 261 15.69 -5.35 -1.18
CA TYR A 261 15.48 -5.25 0.26
C TYR A 261 14.12 -4.66 0.64
N SER A 262 13.73 -3.50 0.08
CA SER A 262 12.45 -2.87 0.41
C SER A 262 11.24 -3.73 0.02
N GLY A 263 11.36 -4.48 -1.08
CA GLY A 263 10.31 -5.38 -1.54
C GLY A 263 10.13 -6.55 -0.60
N LEU A 264 11.22 -7.24 -0.24
CA LEU A 264 11.17 -8.36 0.71
C LEU A 264 10.70 -7.94 2.10
N LEU A 265 11.01 -6.72 2.55
CA LEU A 265 10.45 -6.19 3.79
C LEU A 265 8.91 -6.15 3.75
N VAL A 266 8.32 -5.74 2.64
CA VAL A 266 6.86 -5.67 2.45
C VAL A 266 6.24 -7.04 2.15
N GLU A 267 7.03 -7.99 1.63
CA GLU A 267 6.60 -9.40 1.49
C GLU A 267 6.32 -10.02 2.87
N ILE A 268 7.20 -9.75 3.85
CA ILE A 268 7.18 -10.37 5.17
C ILE A 268 6.38 -9.57 6.18
N GLN A 269 6.57 -8.25 6.22
CA GLN A 269 5.97 -7.40 7.24
C GLN A 269 4.74 -6.67 6.69
N THR A 270 3.80 -6.38 7.59
CA THR A 270 2.61 -5.61 7.24
C THR A 270 2.98 -4.14 7.07
N LEU A 271 2.77 -3.60 5.87
CA LEU A 271 2.91 -2.18 5.58
C LEU A 271 1.59 -1.45 5.83
N ASN A 272 1.65 -0.36 6.60
CA ASN A 272 0.53 0.52 6.86
C ASN A 272 0.97 1.98 6.66
N SER A 273 0.58 2.58 5.54
CA SER A 273 0.90 3.96 5.15
C SER A 273 2.38 4.33 5.35
N GLY A 274 3.30 3.55 4.77
CA GLY A 274 4.74 3.81 4.90
C GLY A 274 5.38 3.37 6.22
N PHE A 275 4.65 2.70 7.12
CA PHE A 275 5.20 2.09 8.33
C PHE A 275 5.09 0.56 8.27
N LEU A 276 6.19 -0.14 8.50
CA LEU A 276 6.19 -1.57 8.73
C LEU A 276 5.86 -1.84 10.19
N VAL A 277 4.89 -2.71 10.42
CA VAL A 277 4.61 -3.28 11.74
C VAL A 277 5.57 -4.44 11.94
N VAL A 278 6.53 -4.27 12.85
CA VAL A 278 7.55 -5.26 13.18
C VAL A 278 7.17 -5.89 14.53
N ASP A 279 6.43 -6.98 14.42
CA ASP A 279 6.07 -7.85 15.52
C ASP A 279 7.08 -9.02 15.57
N GLY A 280 7.62 -9.29 16.75
CA GLY A 280 8.63 -10.32 16.93
C GLY A 280 8.10 -11.74 16.80
N GLU A 281 6.80 -11.94 17.02
CA GLU A 281 6.18 -13.26 17.06
C GLU A 281 5.43 -13.57 15.75
N SER A 282 4.85 -12.57 15.11
CA SER A 282 3.94 -12.72 13.97
C SER A 282 4.36 -11.90 12.74
N ASN A 283 4.21 -12.48 11.55
CA ASN A 283 4.45 -11.81 10.27
C ASN A 283 3.47 -12.31 9.18
N LYS A 284 3.49 -11.72 7.97
CA LYS A 284 2.58 -12.07 6.87
C LYS A 284 2.72 -13.53 6.43
N ILE A 285 3.94 -14.08 6.46
CA ILE A 285 4.21 -15.45 6.04
C ILE A 285 3.59 -16.42 7.06
N LYS A 286 3.90 -16.27 8.35
CA LYS A 286 3.32 -17.10 9.43
C LYS A 286 1.79 -17.04 9.47
N THR A 287 1.21 -15.84 9.31
CA THR A 287 -0.25 -15.65 9.34
C THR A 287 -0.97 -16.21 8.13
N GLY A 288 -0.28 -16.38 7.00
CA GLY A 288 -0.83 -17.00 5.79
C GLY A 288 -0.69 -18.52 5.74
N LYS A 289 0.19 -19.13 6.54
CA LYS A 289 0.34 -20.59 6.62
C LYS A 289 -0.89 -21.29 7.20
N LEU A 290 -1.13 -22.52 6.76
CA LEU A 290 -2.17 -23.39 7.29
C LEU A 290 -2.02 -23.56 8.81
N ALA A 291 -3.13 -23.52 9.55
CA ALA A 291 -3.11 -23.54 11.01
C ALA A 291 -2.34 -24.74 11.61
N VAL A 292 -2.42 -25.92 10.96
CA VAL A 292 -1.71 -27.15 11.37
C VAL A 292 -0.19 -27.07 11.15
N LEU A 293 0.26 -26.20 10.23
CA LEU A 293 1.67 -26.00 9.90
C LEU A 293 2.30 -24.83 10.67
N ARG A 294 1.54 -24.16 11.56
CA ARG A 294 2.10 -23.12 12.42
C ARG A 294 2.79 -23.82 13.59
N GLU A 295 4.09 -23.57 13.75
CA GLU A 295 4.91 -24.15 14.82
C GLU A 295 4.44 -23.75 16.23
N ASP A 296 3.61 -22.71 16.34
CA ASP A 296 2.93 -22.33 17.57
C ASP A 296 1.72 -23.25 17.83
N GLY A 297 2.02 -24.37 18.47
CA GLY A 297 1.01 -25.22 19.10
C GLY A 297 0.12 -24.41 20.03
N THR A 298 -1.18 -24.46 19.76
CA THR A 298 -2.29 -23.80 20.47
C THR A 298 -2.43 -22.30 20.22
N LEU A 299 -3.53 -21.92 19.54
CA LEU A 299 -4.66 -21.23 20.16
C LEU A 299 -5.75 -20.97 19.10
N ALA A 300 -6.99 -21.30 19.49
CA ALA A 300 -8.18 -20.64 18.94
C ALA A 300 -7.92 -19.13 18.88
N ALA A 301 -8.37 -18.47 17.82
CA ALA A 301 -8.26 -17.03 17.58
C ALA A 301 -8.35 -16.23 18.90
N LYS A 302 -7.21 -15.95 19.52
CA LYS A 302 -7.13 -14.89 20.52
C LYS A 302 -7.16 -13.63 19.70
N GLU A 303 -8.25 -12.87 19.85
CA GLU A 303 -8.18 -11.44 19.60
C GLU A 303 -6.90 -10.90 20.25
N PRO A 304 -6.22 -9.91 19.63
CA PRO A 304 -4.91 -9.45 20.09
C PRO A 304 -4.98 -9.14 21.58
N SER A 305 -4.35 -10.01 22.38
CA SER A 305 -4.27 -9.85 23.82
C SER A 305 -3.52 -8.56 24.11
N GLN A 306 -4.14 -7.71 24.92
CA GLN A 306 -3.61 -6.45 25.44
C GLN A 306 -2.45 -6.67 26.43
N THR A 307 -1.50 -7.54 26.11
CA THR A 307 -0.25 -7.73 26.86
C THR A 307 0.87 -6.94 26.17
N GLY A 308 0.82 -5.62 26.33
CA GLY A 308 1.93 -4.73 26.70
C GLY A 308 3.30 -4.76 26.02
N GLN A 309 3.55 -5.52 24.96
CA GLN A 309 4.72 -5.27 24.10
C GLN A 309 4.26 -4.41 22.93
N GLU A 310 4.63 -3.13 22.96
CA GLU A 310 4.42 -2.23 21.82
C GLU A 310 5.09 -2.84 20.59
N ALA A 311 4.29 -3.25 19.60
CA ALA A 311 4.79 -3.66 18.30
C ALA A 311 5.71 -2.55 17.77
N SER A 312 6.98 -2.90 17.55
CA SER A 312 7.94 -1.94 17.04
C SER A 312 7.56 -1.57 15.60
N SER A 313 7.79 -0.33 15.20
CA SER A 313 7.53 0.09 13.82
C SER A 313 8.78 0.64 13.17
N LEU A 314 8.93 0.34 11.88
CA LEU A 314 9.97 0.93 11.02
C LEU A 314 9.31 1.82 9.98
N ARG A 315 9.77 3.06 9.85
CA ARG A 315 9.26 3.97 8.82
C ARG A 315 10.06 3.78 7.53
N MET A 316 9.38 3.47 6.44
CA MET A 316 9.96 3.22 5.12
C MET A 316 10.21 4.54 4.36
N SER A 317 10.97 5.46 4.96
CA SER A 317 11.30 6.76 4.38
C SER A 317 12.79 7.05 4.47
N GLY A 318 13.41 7.32 3.32
CA GLY A 318 14.84 7.64 3.25
C GLY A 318 15.21 8.94 3.96
N ALA A 319 14.25 9.87 4.09
CA ALA A 319 14.45 11.11 4.83
C ALA A 319 14.50 10.94 6.37
N GLN A 320 14.12 9.78 6.90
CA GLN A 320 14.20 9.48 8.34
C GLN A 320 15.11 8.30 8.68
N ASP A 321 15.39 7.45 7.70
CA ASP A 321 16.17 6.24 7.87
C ASP A 321 17.24 6.12 6.76
N ALA A 322 18.48 6.39 7.14
CA ALA A 322 19.63 6.35 6.25
C ALA A 322 19.99 4.92 5.80
N ILE A 323 19.78 3.92 6.67
CA ILE A 323 20.05 2.52 6.35
C ILE A 323 19.06 2.06 5.29
N TYR A 324 17.78 2.37 5.48
CA TYR A 324 16.77 2.14 4.45
C TYR A 324 17.09 2.88 3.14
N LEU A 325 17.45 4.17 3.19
CA LEU A 325 17.81 4.95 1.99
C LEU A 325 18.94 4.29 1.17
N GLU A 326 19.99 3.83 1.85
CA GLU A 326 21.17 3.23 1.22
C GLU A 326 20.88 1.86 0.58
N HIS A 327 19.97 1.10 1.18
CA HIS A 327 19.79 -0.32 0.86
C HIS A 327 18.47 -0.68 0.19
N LYS A 328 17.45 0.21 0.16
CA LYS A 328 16.09 -0.11 -0.30
C LYS A 328 16.01 -0.82 -1.66
N TYR A 329 16.81 -0.41 -2.64
CA TYR A 329 16.79 -0.96 -4.00
C TYR A 329 17.95 -1.93 -4.30
N ARG A 330 18.73 -2.33 -3.29
CA ARG A 330 19.79 -3.32 -3.46
C ARG A 330 19.23 -4.73 -3.36
N HIS A 331 19.91 -5.67 -4.01
CA HIS A 331 19.62 -7.09 -3.84
C HIS A 331 19.80 -7.49 -2.37
N PHE A 332 18.85 -8.22 -1.79
CA PHE A 332 18.81 -8.44 -0.35
C PHE A 332 20.06 -9.16 0.20
N SER A 333 20.64 -10.11 -0.54
CA SER A 333 21.86 -10.82 -0.14
C SER A 333 23.05 -9.88 0.06
N GLU A 334 23.16 -8.82 -0.75
CA GLU A 334 24.20 -7.80 -0.58
C GLU A 334 23.99 -7.00 0.70
N VAL A 335 22.73 -6.64 0.99
CA VAL A 335 22.36 -5.87 2.18
C VAL A 335 22.73 -6.63 3.45
N ILE A 336 22.45 -7.94 3.52
CA ILE A 336 22.81 -8.78 4.67
C ILE A 336 24.33 -8.72 4.94
N SER A 337 25.14 -8.85 3.89
CA SER A 337 26.59 -8.79 3.97
C SER A 337 27.08 -7.41 4.45
N MET A 338 26.54 -6.34 3.87
CA MET A 338 26.89 -4.96 4.20
C MET A 338 26.54 -4.62 5.66
N LEU A 339 25.31 -4.90 6.11
CA LEU A 339 24.89 -4.63 7.48
C LEU A 339 25.69 -5.45 8.51
N SER A 340 25.99 -6.70 8.18
CA SER A 340 26.84 -7.56 9.04
C SER A 340 28.26 -7.00 9.19
N ALA A 341 28.84 -6.48 8.10
CA ALA A 341 30.15 -5.83 8.13
C ALA A 341 30.14 -4.52 8.93
N GLN A 342 29.10 -3.69 8.75
CA GLN A 342 28.88 -2.48 9.54
C GLN A 342 28.75 -2.78 11.04
N ALA A 343 28.03 -3.86 11.41
CA ALA A 343 27.85 -4.27 12.80
C ALA A 343 29.17 -4.69 13.47
N LYS A 344 30.01 -5.43 12.75
CA LYS A 344 31.35 -5.81 13.22
C LYS A 344 32.22 -4.58 13.46
N THR A 345 32.20 -3.62 12.52
CA THR A 345 32.99 -2.38 12.60
C THR A 345 32.57 -1.53 13.81
N LEU A 346 31.27 -1.29 13.98
CA LEU A 346 30.72 -0.56 15.14
C LEU A 346 31.02 -1.27 16.47
N GLY A 347 31.05 -2.60 16.47
CA GLY A 347 31.44 -3.39 17.64
C GLY A 347 32.91 -3.22 18.04
N LEU A 348 33.81 -3.07 17.07
CA LEU A 348 35.24 -2.81 17.30
C LEU A 348 35.49 -1.38 17.78
N GLU A 349 34.85 -0.39 17.15
CA GLU A 349 34.93 1.01 17.56
C GLU A 349 34.47 1.20 19.01
N GLY A 350 33.34 0.59 19.40
CA GLY A 350 32.83 0.67 20.77
C GLY A 350 33.81 0.12 21.82
N LYS A 351 34.63 -0.88 21.46
CA LYS A 351 35.67 -1.43 22.35
C LYS A 351 36.88 -0.49 22.47
N ALA A 352 37.28 0.16 21.39
CA ALA A 352 38.38 1.13 21.38
C ALA A 352 38.06 2.35 22.27
N TYR A 353 36.86 2.91 22.13
CA TYR A 353 36.41 4.04 22.96
C TYR A 353 36.33 3.73 24.46
N SER A 354 36.11 2.46 24.83
CA SER A 354 36.02 2.04 26.23
C SER A 354 37.37 1.80 26.90
N ARG A 355 38.47 1.63 26.16
CA ARG A 355 39.77 1.23 26.72
C ARG A 355 40.85 2.30 26.67
N GLU A 356 40.75 3.31 25.79
CA GLU A 356 41.91 4.15 25.43
C GLU A 356 41.73 5.68 25.62
N MET A 357 40.63 6.15 26.24
CA MET A 357 40.35 7.60 26.33
C MET A 357 40.85 8.30 27.59
N LYS A 358 41.36 9.53 27.42
CA LYS A 358 41.67 10.46 28.52
C LYS A 358 40.38 11.07 29.09
N LEU A 359 40.41 11.54 30.34
CA LEU A 359 39.24 11.98 31.11
C LEU A 359 38.40 13.10 30.44
N ASN A 360 39.05 14.06 29.76
CA ASN A 360 38.35 15.13 29.02
C ASN A 360 37.72 14.64 27.71
N GLU A 361 38.37 13.71 27.01
CA GLU A 361 37.85 13.06 25.80
C GLU A 361 36.67 12.13 26.13
N MET A 362 36.71 11.49 27.30
CA MET A 362 35.62 10.66 27.81
C MET A 362 34.36 11.49 28.08
N LYS A 363 34.51 12.70 28.64
CA LYS A 363 33.37 13.61 28.87
C LYS A 363 32.71 14.03 27.55
N ASP A 364 33.50 14.43 26.55
CA ASP A 364 32.98 14.79 25.22
C ASP A 364 32.33 13.58 24.52
N TYR A 365 32.94 12.40 24.62
CA TYR A 365 32.40 11.17 24.07
C TYR A 365 31.04 10.80 24.69
N VAL A 366 30.93 10.79 26.02
CA VAL A 366 29.69 10.44 26.73
C VAL A 366 28.57 11.43 26.42
N THR A 367 28.88 12.73 26.35
CA THR A 367 27.85 13.76 26.12
C THR A 367 27.43 13.86 24.66
N ASN A 368 28.36 13.81 23.70
CA ASN A 368 28.10 14.18 22.31
C ASN A 368 28.14 13.02 21.30
N LYS A 369 28.93 11.96 21.55
CA LYS A 369 29.13 10.85 20.60
C LYS A 369 28.36 9.59 20.96
N LEU A 370 28.37 9.19 22.22
CA LEU A 370 27.73 7.96 22.71
C LEU A 370 26.23 7.88 22.37
N PRO A 371 25.41 8.95 22.52
CA PRO A 371 24.00 8.89 22.13
C PRO A 371 23.81 8.65 20.63
N LYS A 372 24.65 9.23 19.78
CA LYS A 372 24.60 9.05 18.32
C LYS A 372 24.99 7.62 17.93
N VAL A 373 26.06 7.11 18.53
CA VAL A 373 26.51 5.71 18.32
C VAL A 373 25.46 4.72 18.81
N ALA A 374 24.85 4.96 19.98
CA ALA A 374 23.78 4.13 20.51
C ALA A 374 22.53 4.13 19.61
N ALA A 375 22.16 5.31 19.08
CA ALA A 375 21.06 5.42 18.13
C ALA A 375 21.35 4.68 16.82
N ALA A 376 22.54 4.86 16.24
CA ALA A 376 22.97 4.17 15.03
C ALA A 376 23.01 2.65 15.22
N LYS A 377 23.55 2.19 16.37
CA LYS A 377 23.58 0.78 16.75
C LYS A 377 22.16 0.21 16.84
N ARG A 378 21.25 0.91 17.51
CA ARG A 378 19.84 0.49 17.62
C ARG A 378 19.18 0.38 16.26
N GLU A 379 19.37 1.33 15.35
CA GLU A 379 18.78 1.27 14.01
C GLU A 379 19.36 0.10 13.19
N LEU A 380 20.68 -0.06 13.21
CA LEU A 380 21.33 -1.18 12.55
C LEU A 380 20.81 -2.54 13.05
N PHE A 381 20.66 -2.72 14.36
CA PHE A 381 20.10 -3.96 14.91
C PHE A 381 18.65 -4.22 14.48
N LYS A 382 17.84 -3.17 14.29
CA LYS A 382 16.48 -3.36 13.73
C LYS A 382 16.55 -3.93 12.31
N HIS A 383 17.39 -3.37 11.44
CA HIS A 383 17.53 -3.87 10.07
C HIS A 383 18.16 -5.26 9.99
N LEU A 384 19.11 -5.58 10.89
CA LEU A 384 19.66 -6.93 11.01
C LEU A 384 18.60 -7.94 11.40
N ARG A 385 17.75 -7.62 12.39
CA ARG A 385 16.63 -8.48 12.78
C ARG A 385 15.66 -8.70 11.62
N LEU A 386 15.36 -7.66 10.84
CA LEU A 386 14.53 -7.79 9.65
C LEU A 386 15.17 -8.68 8.59
N CYS A 387 16.50 -8.57 8.41
CA CYS A 387 17.25 -9.46 7.52
C CYS A 387 17.23 -10.92 8.00
N GLU A 388 17.38 -11.15 9.29
CA GLU A 388 17.24 -12.49 9.91
C GLU A 388 15.87 -13.07 9.60
N THR A 389 14.79 -12.32 9.82
CA THR A 389 13.43 -12.76 9.46
C THR A 389 13.27 -13.05 7.96
N ILE A 390 13.92 -12.27 7.08
CA ILE A 390 13.94 -12.57 5.63
C ILE A 390 14.56 -13.94 5.36
N VAL A 391 15.72 -14.21 5.95
CA VAL A 391 16.44 -15.47 5.75
C VAL A 391 15.66 -16.65 6.32
N GLU A 392 15.07 -16.49 7.51
CA GLU A 392 14.27 -17.52 8.19
C GLU A 392 13.02 -17.90 7.38
N GLU A 393 12.25 -16.92 6.92
CA GLU A 393 10.94 -17.17 6.29
C GLU A 393 11.04 -17.54 4.81
N ILE A 394 12.01 -16.98 4.09
CA ILE A 394 12.09 -17.08 2.62
C ILE A 394 13.34 -17.84 2.16
N GLY A 395 14.44 -17.74 2.90
CA GLY A 395 15.77 -18.14 2.45
C GLY A 395 15.88 -19.60 1.97
N GLY A 396 15.27 -20.55 2.68
CA GLY A 396 15.41 -21.98 2.38
C GLY A 396 14.84 -22.43 1.02
N ASN A 397 13.84 -21.71 0.48
CA ASN A 397 13.16 -22.06 -0.77
C ASN A 397 13.28 -20.97 -1.85
N PHE A 398 13.99 -19.87 -1.57
CA PHE A 398 14.00 -18.68 -2.42
C PHE A 398 14.46 -18.96 -3.85
N GLU A 399 15.63 -19.59 -4.01
CA GLU A 399 16.20 -19.89 -5.34
C GLU A 399 15.28 -20.84 -6.13
N LYS A 400 14.79 -21.91 -5.49
CA LYS A 400 13.82 -22.84 -6.12
C LYS A 400 12.56 -22.10 -6.55
N HIS A 401 12.05 -21.18 -5.73
CA HIS A 401 10.87 -20.39 -6.04
C HIS A 401 11.10 -19.46 -7.25
N GLN A 402 12.23 -18.75 -7.26
CA GLN A 402 12.61 -17.86 -8.37
C GLN A 402 12.76 -18.60 -9.69
N MET A 403 13.39 -19.79 -9.67
CA MET A 403 13.51 -20.63 -10.87
C MET A 403 12.12 -21.02 -11.42
N ILE A 404 11.14 -21.24 -10.55
CA ILE A 404 9.76 -21.52 -10.96
C ILE A 404 9.09 -20.26 -11.52
N GLU A 405 9.26 -19.11 -10.89
CA GLU A 405 8.76 -17.83 -11.40
C GLU A 405 9.34 -17.51 -12.80
N GLU A 406 10.64 -17.71 -12.99
CA GLU A 406 11.31 -17.58 -14.29
C GLU A 406 10.76 -18.56 -15.32
N SER A 407 10.55 -19.83 -14.91
CA SER A 407 9.93 -20.84 -15.77
C SER A 407 8.52 -20.45 -16.19
N ILE A 408 7.77 -19.79 -15.31
CA ILE A 408 6.44 -19.26 -15.61
C ILE A 408 6.54 -18.12 -16.64
N LEU A 409 7.44 -17.16 -16.45
CA LEU A 409 7.61 -16.03 -17.36
C LEU A 409 8.03 -16.47 -18.77
N THR A 410 8.95 -17.44 -18.85
CA THR A 410 9.52 -17.94 -20.11
C THR A 410 8.70 -19.06 -20.76
N ASN A 411 7.62 -19.52 -20.11
CA ASN A 411 6.82 -20.68 -20.53
C ASN A 411 7.65 -21.96 -20.73
N THR A 412 8.53 -22.26 -19.76
CA THR A 412 9.32 -23.49 -19.74
C THR A 412 8.82 -24.45 -18.67
N ASN A 413 8.89 -25.75 -18.97
CA ASN A 413 8.65 -26.83 -18.01
C ASN A 413 7.33 -26.72 -17.19
N ARG A 414 6.18 -26.64 -17.88
CA ARG A 414 4.84 -26.55 -17.27
C ARG A 414 4.55 -27.64 -16.23
N LYS A 415 5.08 -28.85 -16.45
CA LYS A 415 4.95 -29.97 -15.51
C LYS A 415 5.64 -29.67 -14.18
N GLN A 416 6.85 -29.10 -14.21
CA GLN A 416 7.58 -28.70 -13.01
C GLN A 416 6.86 -27.57 -12.26
N ILE A 417 6.35 -26.56 -12.98
CA ILE A 417 5.55 -25.47 -12.41
C ILE A 417 4.34 -26.04 -11.65
N MET A 418 3.56 -26.88 -12.32
CA MET A 418 2.35 -27.49 -11.74
C MET A 418 2.69 -28.36 -10.52
N ASN A 419 3.71 -29.21 -10.64
CA ASN A 419 4.16 -30.06 -9.54
C ASN A 419 4.61 -29.23 -8.32
N TYR A 420 5.34 -28.13 -8.53
CA TYR A 420 5.80 -27.27 -7.46
C TYR A 420 4.63 -26.58 -6.73
N ILE A 421 3.65 -26.04 -7.46
CA ILE A 421 2.48 -25.41 -6.83
C ILE A 421 1.67 -26.44 -6.02
N MET A 422 1.52 -27.66 -6.54
CA MET A 422 0.83 -28.75 -5.83
C MET A 422 1.62 -29.26 -4.61
N GLU A 423 2.96 -29.30 -4.69
CA GLU A 423 3.85 -29.62 -3.57
C GLU A 423 3.74 -28.56 -2.47
N LEU A 424 3.69 -27.27 -2.82
CA LEU A 424 3.46 -26.20 -1.84
C LEU A 424 2.12 -26.36 -1.14
N LEU A 425 1.04 -26.66 -1.87
CA LEU A 425 -0.28 -26.89 -1.30
C LEU A 425 -0.36 -28.07 -0.32
N SER A 426 0.52 -29.06 -0.44
CA SER A 426 0.53 -30.24 0.43
C SER A 426 1.53 -30.12 1.58
N SER A 427 2.68 -29.49 1.37
CA SER A 427 3.80 -29.49 2.33
C SER A 427 4.01 -28.16 3.08
N ASP A 428 3.74 -27.02 2.45
CA ASP A 428 3.95 -25.69 3.04
C ASP A 428 2.87 -24.70 2.56
N ALA A 429 1.60 -25.07 2.79
CA ALA A 429 0.46 -24.38 2.23
C ALA A 429 0.34 -22.96 2.79
N HIS A 430 0.54 -21.95 1.94
CA HIS A 430 0.39 -20.54 2.28
C HIS A 430 -0.67 -19.85 1.41
N ARG A 431 -1.70 -19.28 2.06
CA ARG A 431 -2.93 -18.79 1.42
C ARG A 431 -2.68 -17.83 0.25
N TYR A 432 -1.83 -16.84 0.45
CA TYR A 432 -1.60 -15.79 -0.55
C TYR A 432 -0.54 -16.18 -1.58
N ASN A 433 0.63 -16.66 -1.15
CA ASN A 433 1.73 -17.07 -2.03
C ASN A 433 1.31 -18.14 -3.06
N THR A 434 0.52 -19.14 -2.66
CA THR A 434 0.04 -20.15 -3.61
C THR A 434 -0.92 -19.54 -4.63
N LEU A 435 -1.88 -18.70 -4.22
CA LEU A 435 -2.76 -17.99 -5.16
C LEU A 435 -1.95 -17.09 -6.09
N ARG A 436 -0.93 -16.42 -5.57
CA ARG A 436 -0.05 -15.54 -6.34
C ARG A 436 0.63 -16.30 -7.48
N LEU A 437 1.17 -17.50 -7.22
CA LEU A 437 1.74 -18.37 -8.25
C LEU A 437 0.68 -18.87 -9.24
N MET A 438 -0.52 -19.26 -8.77
CA MET A 438 -1.61 -19.67 -9.66
C MET A 438 -2.02 -18.54 -10.61
N CYS A 439 -2.14 -17.32 -10.09
CA CYS A 439 -2.44 -16.13 -10.86
C CYS A 439 -1.31 -15.83 -11.84
N LEU A 440 -0.05 -15.87 -11.40
CA LEU A 440 1.12 -15.64 -12.27
C LEU A 440 1.14 -16.64 -13.42
N TYR A 441 0.91 -17.92 -13.13
CA TYR A 441 0.82 -18.99 -14.13
C TYR A 441 -0.31 -18.72 -15.13
N HIS A 442 -1.49 -18.30 -14.65
CA HIS A 442 -2.61 -17.95 -15.51
C HIS A 442 -2.33 -16.75 -16.41
N VAL A 443 -1.86 -15.62 -15.88
CA VAL A 443 -1.72 -14.37 -16.66
C VAL A 443 -0.57 -14.42 -17.67
N THR A 444 0.43 -15.29 -17.45
CA THR A 444 1.60 -15.42 -18.34
C THR A 444 1.45 -16.56 -19.34
N ILE A 445 0.98 -17.73 -18.91
CA ILE A 445 0.93 -18.94 -19.72
C ILE A 445 -0.54 -19.35 -20.05
N GLY A 446 -1.47 -19.06 -19.15
CA GLY A 446 -2.86 -19.53 -19.23
C GLY A 446 -3.03 -20.94 -18.65
N LEU A 447 -4.20 -21.21 -18.07
CA LEU A 447 -4.52 -22.51 -17.46
C LEU A 447 -5.49 -23.28 -18.34
N VAL A 448 -5.18 -24.55 -18.61
CA VAL A 448 -6.13 -25.48 -19.22
C VAL A 448 -7.15 -25.97 -18.18
N PRO A 449 -8.37 -26.40 -18.57
CA PRO A 449 -9.43 -26.76 -17.62
C PRO A 449 -9.03 -27.85 -16.62
N GLU A 450 -8.17 -28.80 -17.02
CA GLU A 450 -7.67 -29.84 -16.13
C GLU A 450 -6.75 -29.26 -15.04
N ASP A 451 -5.78 -28.42 -15.41
CA ASP A 451 -4.88 -27.75 -14.48
C ASP A 451 -5.65 -26.84 -13.52
N MET A 452 -6.60 -26.08 -14.05
CA MET A 452 -7.50 -25.24 -13.26
C MET A 452 -8.24 -26.05 -12.19
N THR A 453 -8.85 -27.18 -12.59
CA THR A 453 -9.59 -28.05 -11.65
C THR A 453 -8.68 -28.62 -10.57
N LYS A 454 -7.47 -29.06 -10.95
CA LYS A 454 -6.47 -29.60 -10.01
C LYS A 454 -5.99 -28.54 -9.02
N LEU A 455 -5.65 -27.34 -9.49
CA LEU A 455 -5.21 -26.23 -8.64
C LEU A 455 -6.30 -25.79 -7.67
N MET A 456 -7.54 -25.63 -8.16
CA MET A 456 -8.69 -25.29 -7.32
C MET A 456 -8.94 -26.37 -6.27
N ALA A 457 -8.98 -27.64 -6.66
CA ALA A 457 -9.19 -28.74 -5.73
C ALA A 457 -8.09 -28.81 -4.66
N GLY A 458 -6.82 -28.68 -5.06
CA GLY A 458 -5.70 -28.64 -4.12
C GLY A 458 -5.80 -27.49 -3.12
N TYR A 459 -6.13 -26.29 -3.59
CA TYR A 459 -6.29 -25.12 -2.72
C TYR A 459 -7.49 -25.25 -1.77
N LEU A 460 -8.63 -25.75 -2.25
CA LEU A 460 -9.83 -25.95 -1.41
C LEU A 460 -9.64 -27.08 -0.41
N ASN A 461 -8.88 -28.12 -0.75
CA ASN A 461 -8.51 -29.17 0.20
C ASN A 461 -7.61 -28.64 1.31
N ALA A 462 -6.69 -27.71 0.98
CA ALA A 462 -5.79 -27.10 1.96
C ALA A 462 -6.50 -26.08 2.87
N PHE A 463 -7.31 -25.16 2.31
CA PHE A 463 -7.87 -24.01 3.04
C PHE A 463 -9.38 -24.05 3.26
N GLY A 464 -10.03 -25.14 2.85
CA GLY A 464 -11.47 -25.35 2.98
C GLY A 464 -12.31 -24.71 1.87
N TYR A 465 -13.50 -25.29 1.67
CA TYR A 465 -14.45 -24.89 0.62
C TYR A 465 -15.07 -23.50 0.80
N GLY A 466 -14.97 -22.90 1.99
CA GLY A 466 -15.35 -21.49 2.21
C GLY A 466 -14.52 -20.51 1.37
N SER A 467 -13.35 -20.94 0.87
CA SER A 467 -12.51 -20.13 -0.01
C SER A 467 -12.92 -20.20 -1.49
N LEU A 468 -14.00 -20.90 -1.86
CA LEU A 468 -14.45 -21.03 -3.24
C LEU A 468 -14.71 -19.68 -3.92
N THR A 469 -15.25 -18.71 -3.18
CA THR A 469 -15.54 -17.35 -3.67
C THR A 469 -14.30 -16.59 -4.12
N VAL A 470 -13.11 -16.96 -3.63
CA VAL A 470 -11.85 -16.34 -4.05
C VAL A 470 -11.62 -16.51 -5.54
N PHE A 471 -11.90 -17.69 -6.11
CA PHE A 471 -11.71 -17.93 -7.54
C PHE A 471 -12.66 -17.11 -8.40
N HIS A 472 -13.88 -16.86 -7.92
CA HIS A 472 -14.79 -15.92 -8.58
C HIS A 472 -14.21 -14.50 -8.59
N ASN A 473 -13.72 -14.02 -7.45
CA ASN A 473 -13.13 -12.69 -7.34
C ASN A 473 -11.85 -12.54 -8.19
N LEU A 474 -11.00 -13.57 -8.22
CA LEU A 474 -9.82 -13.59 -9.08
C LEU A 474 -10.19 -13.59 -10.57
N TYR A 475 -11.25 -14.31 -10.94
CA TYR A 475 -11.78 -14.26 -12.31
C TYR A 475 -12.26 -12.85 -12.66
N GLN A 476 -13.04 -12.19 -11.79
CA GLN A 476 -13.49 -10.81 -12.02
C GLN A 476 -12.31 -9.86 -12.22
N ALA A 477 -11.21 -10.06 -11.49
CA ALA A 477 -9.96 -9.31 -11.62
C ALA A 477 -9.10 -9.70 -12.83
N LYS A 478 -9.51 -10.66 -13.66
CA LYS A 478 -8.72 -11.23 -14.77
C LYS A 478 -7.42 -11.92 -14.31
N LEU A 479 -7.40 -12.39 -13.06
CA LEU A 479 -6.27 -13.10 -12.43
C LEU A 479 -6.47 -14.63 -12.42
N PHE A 480 -7.62 -15.13 -12.85
CA PHE A 480 -7.90 -16.56 -12.94
C PHE A 480 -8.92 -16.85 -14.06
N PRO A 481 -8.97 -18.07 -14.65
CA PRO A 481 -9.96 -18.41 -15.66
C PRO A 481 -11.40 -18.36 -15.14
N ASP A 482 -12.35 -18.21 -16.07
CA ASP A 482 -13.78 -18.29 -15.78
C ASP A 482 -14.17 -19.66 -15.19
N THR A 483 -14.66 -19.65 -13.96
CA THR A 483 -15.10 -20.84 -13.21
C THR A 483 -16.52 -21.30 -13.58
N THR A 484 -17.28 -20.52 -14.36
CA THR A 484 -18.70 -20.81 -14.65
C THR A 484 -18.92 -21.61 -15.92
N ASN A 485 -17.94 -21.63 -16.84
CA ASN A 485 -18.08 -22.23 -18.18
C ASN A 485 -17.12 -23.40 -18.46
N LEU A 486 -16.85 -24.26 -17.47
CA LEU A 486 -15.96 -25.44 -17.64
C LEU A 486 -16.38 -26.37 -18.79
N SER A 487 -17.68 -26.41 -19.15
CA SER A 487 -18.21 -27.27 -20.21
C SER A 487 -18.04 -26.70 -21.63
N LYS A 488 -18.13 -25.37 -21.81
CA LYS A 488 -17.99 -24.72 -23.13
C LYS A 488 -16.54 -24.65 -23.61
N ALA A 489 -15.58 -24.57 -22.69
CA ALA A 489 -14.16 -24.55 -23.01
C ALA A 489 -13.69 -25.82 -23.75
N LYS A 490 -14.31 -26.98 -23.48
CA LYS A 490 -14.01 -28.24 -24.19
C LYS A 490 -14.27 -28.16 -25.69
N ILE A 491 -15.28 -27.41 -26.13
CA ILE A 491 -15.69 -27.35 -27.53
C ILE A 491 -14.76 -26.43 -28.34
N LEU A 492 -14.31 -25.31 -27.77
CA LEU A 492 -13.40 -24.36 -28.44
C LEU A 492 -11.93 -24.79 -28.39
N SER A 493 -11.52 -25.54 -27.35
CA SER A 493 -10.16 -26.07 -27.25
C SER A 493 -9.82 -27.13 -28.30
N GLN A 494 -10.83 -27.78 -28.89
CA GLN A 494 -10.65 -28.73 -30.01
C GLN A 494 -10.32 -28.04 -31.35
N ILE A 495 -10.44 -26.71 -31.43
CA ILE A 495 -10.22 -25.92 -32.65
C ILE A 495 -8.95 -25.06 -32.55
N SER A 496 -8.35 -24.94 -31.35
CA SER A 496 -7.24 -24.03 -31.11
C SER A 496 -5.90 -24.70 -31.40
N ILE A 497 -5.16 -24.17 -32.39
CA ILE A 497 -3.79 -24.58 -32.69
C ILE A 497 -2.90 -24.20 -31.48
N PRO A 498 -2.07 -25.13 -30.96
CA PRO A 498 -1.16 -24.81 -29.86
C PRO A 498 -0.15 -23.74 -30.32
N THR A 499 -0.32 -22.52 -29.81
CA THR A 499 0.63 -21.45 -30.05
C THR A 499 1.85 -21.65 -29.15
N LEU A 500 3.04 -21.65 -29.75
CA LEU A 500 4.30 -21.86 -29.01
C LEU A 500 4.61 -20.73 -28.00
N LYS A 501 4.04 -19.53 -28.24
CA LYS A 501 4.20 -18.33 -27.39
C LYS A 501 2.83 -17.73 -27.09
N THR A 502 2.57 -17.39 -25.82
CA THR A 502 1.36 -16.70 -25.42
C THR A 502 1.44 -15.20 -25.77
N PRO A 503 0.30 -14.47 -25.74
CA PRO A 503 0.29 -13.02 -25.92
C PRO A 503 1.27 -12.30 -25.00
N PHE A 504 1.37 -12.74 -23.73
CA PHE A 504 2.34 -12.20 -22.78
C PHE A 504 3.78 -12.39 -23.27
N GLN A 505 4.21 -13.60 -23.66
CA GLN A 505 5.60 -13.77 -24.13
C GLN A 505 5.87 -13.02 -25.44
N LEU A 506 4.88 -12.87 -26.33
CA LEU A 506 5.06 -12.09 -27.55
C LEU A 506 5.32 -10.61 -27.21
N GLU A 507 4.53 -10.03 -26.32
CA GLU A 507 4.69 -8.65 -25.86
C GLU A 507 5.99 -8.45 -25.07
N ALA A 508 6.27 -9.34 -24.11
CA ALA A 508 7.47 -9.30 -23.30
C ALA A 508 8.74 -9.42 -24.14
N ASN A 509 8.76 -10.28 -25.18
CA ASN A 509 9.86 -10.36 -26.13
C ASN A 509 10.00 -9.08 -26.97
N LYS A 510 8.89 -8.51 -27.46
CA LYS A 510 8.89 -7.27 -28.23
C LYS A 510 9.44 -6.09 -27.42
N LEU A 511 9.12 -6.05 -26.13
CA LEU A 511 9.55 -5.01 -25.18
C LEU A 511 10.86 -5.34 -24.46
N LYS A 512 11.49 -6.48 -24.74
CA LYS A 512 12.72 -6.97 -24.08
C LYS A 512 12.61 -7.01 -22.54
N GLN A 513 11.45 -7.44 -22.05
CA GLN A 513 11.17 -7.54 -20.62
C GLN A 513 11.72 -8.82 -19.98
N LEU A 514 11.93 -9.87 -20.79
CA LEU A 514 12.56 -11.10 -20.32
C LEU A 514 14.08 -11.01 -20.52
N PRO A 515 14.88 -11.48 -19.54
CA PRO A 515 16.31 -11.65 -19.75
C PRO A 515 16.51 -12.48 -21.02
N THR A 516 17.18 -11.90 -22.01
CA THR A 516 17.72 -12.69 -23.11
C THR A 516 19.00 -13.28 -22.55
N ASP A 517 19.24 -14.59 -22.70
CA ASP A 517 20.51 -15.21 -22.31
C ASP A 517 21.65 -14.42 -22.92
N ALA A 518 22.24 -13.50 -22.15
CA ALA A 518 23.41 -12.74 -22.53
C ALA A 518 24.62 -13.66 -22.35
N THR A 519 24.67 -14.75 -23.12
CA THR A 519 25.95 -15.36 -23.47
C THR A 519 26.58 -14.50 -24.55
N THR A 520 27.04 -13.30 -24.18
CA THR A 520 28.24 -12.75 -24.81
C THR A 520 29.38 -13.70 -24.43
N THR A 521 29.58 -14.72 -25.25
CA THR A 521 30.89 -15.35 -25.39
C THR A 521 31.87 -14.23 -25.66
N VAL A 522 32.66 -13.87 -24.64
CA VAL A 522 33.91 -13.15 -24.85
C VAL A 522 34.73 -14.07 -25.75
N GLU A 523 34.74 -13.78 -27.05
CA GLU A 523 35.68 -14.39 -27.97
C GLU A 523 37.07 -14.06 -27.46
N ALA A 524 37.68 -15.04 -26.79
CA ALA A 524 39.10 -15.05 -26.54
C ALA A 524 39.79 -15.01 -27.91
N THR A 525 40.23 -13.82 -28.30
CA THR A 525 41.15 -13.63 -29.41
C THR A 525 42.43 -14.37 -29.06
N SER A 526 42.55 -15.60 -29.57
CA SER A 526 43.78 -16.36 -29.58
C SER A 526 44.72 -15.69 -30.59
N SER A 527 45.60 -14.83 -30.08
CA SER A 527 46.77 -14.37 -30.82
C SER A 527 47.70 -15.57 -31.03
N GLY A 528 47.60 -16.20 -32.21
CA GLY A 528 48.58 -17.16 -32.70
C GLY A 528 49.92 -16.46 -32.86
N ASN A 529 50.86 -16.82 -31.99
CA ASN A 529 52.24 -16.36 -32.07
C ASN A 529 52.93 -17.11 -33.23
N ALA A 530 53.29 -16.37 -34.28
CA ALA A 530 54.08 -16.86 -35.39
C ALA A 530 55.49 -17.21 -34.89
N GLY A 531 55.91 -18.45 -35.12
CA GLY A 531 57.25 -18.94 -34.80
C GLY A 531 58.33 -18.28 -35.66
N GLN A 532 59.38 -17.81 -35.01
CA GLN A 532 60.71 -17.66 -35.61
C GLN A 532 61.46 -18.99 -35.52
N ARG A 533 61.68 -19.64 -36.66
CA ARG A 533 62.99 -20.09 -37.17
C ARG A 533 62.80 -21.01 -38.38
#